data_AF-T0LHK1-F1
#
_entry.id   AF-T0LHK1-F1
#
_cell.length_a   1.000
_cell.length_b   1.000
_cell.length_c   1.000
_cell.angle_alpha   90.00
_cell.angle_beta   90.00
_cell.angle_gamma   90.00
#
_symmetry.space_group_name_H-M   'P 1'
#
loop_
_entity.id
_entity.type
_entity.pdbx_description
1 polymer ?
#
loop_
_entity_poly.entity_id
_entity_poly.type
_entity_poly.pdbx_seq_one_letter_code
_entity_poly.pdbx_strand_id
1 'polypeptide(L)'
;MWWKFGSRYESLPQAEGKEAGAPSRRSRWFNHRWSESNILLITTNSVTLIALIYTIWAGEPNSSTKGCTQKLSTPSPALEAIKYKTPEHYNAEFRQANKWRGPPGNHSNAVDVAWHEIELGAGGIWVSEEEVNLLNMTDSPELPFHKIPEEQGGGYLAMLEVFHLLHCLNSLRMGLFYNYEHYKFLDEGVPDENIYTHYGEFHLASSKPNGNKLQIDFCIVNPDHCIDMLRMNLMCYADVTPALFVDPLSNPLRRDALPNWSSMHTCRDFDAILDWNKHGPRSVRWRDAGANPAWDPNLEGAEQPFPPEGHTDEGHHHG
;
A
#
# COMPACT_ATOMS: atom_id res chain seq x y z
N MET A 1 -25.65 -80.21 45.97
CA MET A 1 -25.57 -81.08 44.78
C MET A 1 -24.08 -81.33 44.52
N TRP A 2 -23.47 -82.30 45.23
CA TRP A 2 -22.91 -83.56 44.69
C TRP A 2 -21.72 -83.28 43.72
N TRP A 3 -20.42 -83.56 43.94
CA TRP A 3 -19.60 -84.49 44.76
C TRP A 3 -18.16 -83.89 44.92
N LYS A 4 -17.48 -83.89 46.08
CA LYS A 4 -16.39 -84.81 46.59
C LYS A 4 -15.57 -85.54 45.48
N PHE A 5 -14.24 -85.54 45.45
CA PHE A 5 -13.24 -86.20 46.32
C PHE A 5 -11.84 -85.65 45.92
N GLY A 6 -10.91 -85.31 46.82
CA GLY A 6 -10.07 -86.21 47.63
C GLY A 6 -8.62 -86.14 47.09
N SER A 7 -7.52 -86.10 47.84
CA SER A 7 -7.23 -86.24 49.26
C SER A 7 -6.00 -85.39 49.61
N ARG A 8 -5.88 -85.03 50.89
CA ARG A 8 -4.64 -84.50 51.48
C ARG A 8 -3.61 -85.63 51.63
N TYR A 9 -2.34 -85.30 51.48
CA TYR A 9 -1.30 -85.94 52.28
C TYR A 9 -0.54 -84.85 53.04
N GLU A 10 -0.41 -85.09 54.34
CA GLU A 10 0.10 -84.20 55.37
C GLU A 10 1.32 -84.89 55.99
N SER A 11 2.24 -84.09 56.55
CA SER A 11 3.31 -84.48 57.49
C SER A 11 4.57 -85.15 56.84
N LEU A 12 5.83 -84.93 57.26
CA LEU A 12 6.47 -84.58 58.54
C LEU A 12 7.84 -83.89 58.33
N PRO A 13 8.45 -83.30 59.38
CA PRO A 13 9.67 -82.49 59.30
C PRO A 13 10.99 -83.27 59.50
N GLN A 14 12.06 -82.61 59.03
CA GLN A 14 13.48 -82.67 59.43
C GLN A 14 14.16 -84.03 59.61
N ALA A 15 15.18 -84.29 58.77
CA ALA A 15 16.55 -84.54 59.23
C ALA A 15 17.56 -84.46 58.08
N GLU A 16 18.55 -83.60 58.28
CA GLU A 16 19.98 -83.80 58.03
C GLU A 16 20.50 -84.13 56.62
N GLY A 17 21.45 -83.30 56.15
CA GLY A 17 22.56 -83.84 55.37
C GLY A 17 23.15 -82.96 54.28
N LYS A 18 24.11 -82.11 54.69
CA LYS A 18 25.33 -81.71 53.97
C LYS A 18 25.25 -80.69 52.83
N GLU A 19 26.06 -79.67 53.05
CA GLU A 19 26.51 -78.61 52.15
C GLU A 19 27.18 -79.14 50.87
N ALA A 20 26.92 -78.49 49.74
CA ALA A 20 27.94 -78.03 48.79
C ALA A 20 27.26 -77.19 47.69
N GLY A 21 27.90 -76.06 47.34
CA GLY A 21 27.30 -74.92 46.64
C GLY A 21 26.85 -75.12 45.19
N ALA A 22 25.97 -74.20 44.76
CA ALA A 22 25.63 -73.91 43.37
C ALA A 22 25.54 -72.38 43.15
N PRO A 23 26.05 -71.83 42.04
CA PRO A 23 26.01 -70.39 41.76
C PRO A 23 24.70 -69.94 41.10
N SER A 24 24.30 -68.70 41.38
CA SER A 24 23.09 -68.04 40.88
C SER A 24 23.10 -67.80 39.37
N ARG A 25 22.01 -68.16 38.69
CA ARG A 25 21.74 -67.86 37.27
C ARG A 25 21.18 -66.43 37.14
N ARG A 26 21.96 -65.46 36.64
CA ARG A 26 21.47 -64.12 36.25
C ARG A 26 20.92 -64.16 34.82
N SER A 27 19.73 -63.61 34.63
CA SER A 27 19.07 -63.39 33.33
C SER A 27 19.88 -62.43 32.45
N ARG A 28 20.22 -62.84 31.22
CA ARG A 28 20.70 -61.91 30.18
C ARG A 28 19.52 -61.17 29.59
N TRP A 29 19.39 -59.90 29.95
CA TRP A 29 18.63 -58.93 29.16
C TRP A 29 19.40 -58.66 27.85
N PHE A 30 18.68 -58.57 26.74
CA PHE A 30 19.22 -58.36 25.40
C PHE A 30 20.12 -57.11 25.33
N ASN A 31 21.42 -57.28 25.13
CA ASN A 31 22.31 -56.20 24.71
C ASN A 31 22.22 -56.05 23.18
N HIS A 32 21.26 -55.25 22.71
CA HIS A 32 21.18 -54.89 21.29
C HIS A 32 22.32 -53.90 20.96
N ARG A 33 23.51 -54.42 20.64
CA ARG A 33 24.60 -53.61 20.06
C ARG A 33 24.15 -53.19 18.67
N TRP A 34 23.97 -51.89 18.47
CA TRP A 34 23.71 -51.32 17.16
C TRP A 34 24.91 -51.60 16.26
N SER A 35 24.69 -52.03 15.02
CA SER A 35 25.77 -52.16 14.06
C SER A 35 26.34 -50.76 13.76
N GLU A 36 27.65 -50.68 13.50
CA GLU A 36 28.34 -49.44 13.11
C GLU A 36 27.60 -48.71 11.97
N SER A 37 26.97 -49.46 11.06
CA SER A 37 26.15 -48.94 9.97
C SER A 37 24.92 -48.17 10.44
N ASN A 38 24.24 -48.61 11.51
CA ASN A 38 23.08 -47.88 12.05
C ASN A 38 23.51 -46.59 12.75
N ILE A 39 24.66 -46.60 13.44
CA ILE A 39 25.23 -45.40 14.07
C ILE A 39 25.60 -44.39 12.98
N LEU A 40 26.22 -44.84 11.89
CA LEU A 40 26.53 -43.98 10.74
C LEU A 40 25.29 -43.41 10.06
N LEU A 41 24.23 -44.20 9.90
CA LEU A 41 22.96 -43.74 9.32
C LEU A 41 22.25 -42.72 10.20
N ILE A 42 22.21 -42.95 11.51
CA ILE A 42 21.56 -42.01 12.45
C ILE A 42 22.33 -40.70 12.50
N THR A 43 23.66 -40.76 12.56
CA THR A 43 24.50 -39.55 12.62
C THR A 43 24.41 -38.75 11.33
N THR A 44 24.47 -39.40 10.15
CA THR A 44 24.32 -38.69 8.87
C THR A 44 22.93 -38.08 8.72
N ASN A 45 21.85 -38.80 9.04
CA ASN A 45 20.49 -38.24 9.01
C ASN A 45 20.27 -37.13 10.04
N SER A 46 20.91 -37.20 11.20
CA SER A 46 20.84 -36.14 12.21
C SER A 46 21.57 -34.89 11.73
N VAL A 47 22.75 -35.04 11.11
CA VAL A 47 23.51 -33.92 10.55
C VAL A 47 22.78 -33.28 9.38
N THR A 48 22.19 -34.06 8.48
CA THR A 48 21.40 -33.52 7.36
C THR A 48 20.12 -32.84 7.85
N LEU A 49 19.44 -33.38 8.86
CA LEU A 49 18.27 -32.75 9.46
C LEU A 49 18.63 -31.43 10.15
N ILE A 50 19.73 -31.38 10.90
CA ILE A 50 20.22 -30.15 11.52
C ILE A 50 20.60 -29.11 10.46
N ALA A 51 21.27 -29.52 9.39
CA ALA A 51 21.60 -28.64 8.27
C ALA A 51 20.34 -28.10 7.58
N LEU A 52 19.33 -28.95 7.35
CA LEU A 52 18.04 -28.54 6.77
C LEU A 52 17.30 -27.55 7.67
N ILE A 53 17.23 -27.83 8.98
CA ILE A 53 16.64 -26.90 9.97
C ILE A 53 17.41 -25.58 9.94
N TYR A 54 18.74 -25.61 9.94
CA TYR A 54 19.56 -24.40 9.85
C TYR A 54 19.30 -23.62 8.56
N THR A 55 19.18 -24.28 7.40
CA THR A 55 18.86 -23.59 6.13
C THR A 55 17.45 -23.01 6.09
N ILE A 56 16.48 -23.63 6.76
CA ILE A 56 15.10 -23.12 6.87
C ILE A 56 15.08 -21.91 7.80
N TRP A 57 15.78 -21.97 8.95
CA TRP A 57 15.88 -20.87 9.91
C TRP A 57 16.74 -19.71 9.41
N ALA A 58 17.83 -19.98 8.72
CA ALA A 58 18.68 -18.96 8.08
C ALA A 58 18.08 -18.46 6.75
N GLY A 59 17.10 -19.18 6.21
CA GLY A 59 16.44 -18.91 4.94
C GLY A 59 15.16 -18.09 5.06
N GLU A 60 14.69 -17.75 6.28
CA GLU A 60 13.72 -16.67 6.42
C GLU A 60 14.43 -15.37 6.00
N PRO A 61 14.05 -14.74 4.88
CA PRO A 61 14.60 -13.45 4.54
C PRO A 61 14.02 -12.49 5.57
N ASN A 62 14.77 -12.27 6.64
CA ASN A 62 14.56 -11.16 7.54
C ASN A 62 15.04 -9.90 6.79
N SER A 63 14.42 -9.61 5.64
CA SER A 63 14.57 -8.31 5.01
C SER A 63 13.88 -7.34 5.93
N SER A 64 14.67 -6.77 6.85
CA SER A 64 14.28 -5.61 7.64
C SER A 64 13.60 -4.63 6.69
N THR A 65 12.42 -4.15 7.06
CA THR A 65 11.63 -3.22 6.24
C THR A 65 12.49 -2.05 5.74
N LYS A 66 13.45 -1.61 6.56
CA LYS A 66 14.47 -0.60 6.22
C LYS A 66 15.27 -0.95 4.97
N GLY A 67 15.70 -2.20 4.82
CA GLY A 67 16.44 -2.68 3.65
C GLY A 67 15.60 -2.73 2.38
N CYS A 68 14.29 -2.97 2.50
CA CYS A 68 13.36 -2.86 1.37
C CYS A 68 13.14 -1.39 0.99
N THR A 69 12.91 -0.51 1.96
CA THR A 69 12.76 0.94 1.75
C THR A 69 13.93 1.50 0.97
N GLN A 70 15.16 1.22 1.40
CA GLN A 70 16.38 1.69 0.72
C GLN A 70 16.51 1.20 -0.72
N LYS A 71 15.97 0.02 -1.06
CA LYS A 71 16.04 -0.55 -2.41
C LYS A 71 14.94 -0.05 -3.35
N LEU A 72 13.80 0.36 -2.79
CA LEU A 72 12.59 0.72 -3.54
C LEU A 72 12.35 2.23 -3.60
N SER A 73 13.16 3.02 -2.89
CA SER A 73 13.07 4.47 -2.86
C SER A 73 14.26 5.11 -3.57
N THR A 74 14.03 6.30 -4.11
CA THR A 74 15.10 7.17 -4.60
C THR A 74 15.99 7.62 -3.42
N PRO A 75 17.30 7.83 -3.63
CA PRO A 75 18.19 8.33 -2.57
C PRO A 75 17.64 9.59 -1.91
N SER A 76 17.60 9.60 -0.58
CA SER A 76 17.09 10.74 0.18
C SER A 76 17.63 10.76 1.61
N PRO A 77 17.96 11.95 2.17
CA PRO A 77 18.29 12.10 3.58
C PRO A 77 17.15 11.66 4.51
N ALA A 78 15.90 11.84 4.08
CA ALA A 78 14.72 11.55 4.90
C ALA A 78 14.35 10.06 4.96
N LEU A 79 15.12 9.16 4.33
CA LEU A 79 14.91 7.71 4.44
C LEU A 79 14.98 7.21 5.89
N GLU A 80 15.75 7.86 6.76
CA GLU A 80 15.84 7.48 8.18
C GLU A 80 14.57 7.79 8.98
N ALA A 81 13.73 8.72 8.50
CA ALA A 81 12.49 9.12 9.16
C ALA A 81 11.32 8.17 8.85
N ILE A 82 11.46 7.32 7.82
CA ILE A 82 10.38 6.46 7.34
C ILE A 82 10.02 5.41 8.39
N LYS A 83 8.73 5.41 8.78
CA LYS A 83 8.10 4.41 9.63
C LYS A 83 6.81 3.96 8.99
N TYR A 84 6.60 2.66 8.93
CA TYR A 84 5.40 2.08 8.34
C TYR A 84 4.31 1.91 9.41
N LYS A 85 3.09 2.31 9.06
CA LYS A 85 1.88 1.99 9.83
C LYS A 85 1.25 0.72 9.26
N THR A 86 0.47 0.03 10.09
CA THR A 86 -0.38 -1.08 9.62
C THR A 86 -1.41 -0.56 8.61
N PRO A 87 -1.84 -1.38 7.63
CA PRO A 87 -2.89 -0.99 6.70
C PRO A 87 -4.16 -0.55 7.42
N GLU A 88 -4.65 0.63 7.08
CA GLU A 88 -5.88 1.21 7.61
C GLU A 88 -6.77 1.68 6.45
N HIS A 89 -8.09 1.66 6.67
CA HIS A 89 -9.02 2.17 5.68
C HIS A 89 -8.95 3.69 5.60
N TYR A 90 -8.90 4.22 4.37
CA TYR A 90 -9.07 5.65 4.17
C TYR A 90 -10.49 6.06 4.56
N ASN A 91 -10.57 7.07 5.41
CA ASN A 91 -11.81 7.72 5.78
C ASN A 91 -12.16 8.78 4.74
N ALA A 92 -12.64 8.31 3.59
CA ALA A 92 -12.82 9.13 2.39
C ALA A 92 -14.21 8.96 1.76
N GLU A 93 -15.25 8.82 2.60
CA GLU A 93 -16.62 8.74 2.11
C GLU A 93 -16.99 9.98 1.28
N PHE A 94 -17.81 9.79 0.24
CA PHE A 94 -18.02 10.83 -0.79
C PHE A 94 -18.49 12.17 -0.20
N ARG A 95 -19.31 12.17 0.86
CA ARG A 95 -19.86 13.38 1.50
C ARG A 95 -19.16 13.79 2.80
N GLN A 96 -18.07 13.10 3.14
CA GLN A 96 -17.41 13.32 4.40
C GLN A 96 -16.61 14.63 4.42
N ALA A 97 -16.73 15.37 5.53
CA ALA A 97 -15.90 16.51 5.85
C ALA A 97 -14.81 16.13 6.88
N ASN A 98 -13.70 16.87 6.86
CA ASN A 98 -12.57 16.73 7.78
C ASN A 98 -11.77 18.04 7.88
N LYS A 99 -10.57 18.01 8.48
CA LYS A 99 -9.70 19.20 8.65
C LYS A 99 -9.34 19.88 7.31
N TRP A 100 -9.17 19.10 6.24
CA TRP A 100 -8.74 19.57 4.91
C TRP A 100 -9.88 19.67 3.89
N ARG A 101 -11.10 19.28 4.28
CA ARG A 101 -12.30 19.27 3.44
C ARG A 101 -13.51 19.77 4.23
N GLY A 102 -14.03 20.94 3.86
CA GLY A 102 -15.24 21.50 4.45
C GLY A 102 -16.52 20.75 4.03
N PRO A 103 -17.68 21.07 4.63
CA PRO A 103 -18.97 20.67 4.09
C PRO A 103 -19.14 21.14 2.64
N PRO A 104 -19.91 20.43 1.79
CA PRO A 104 -20.18 20.84 0.42
C PRO A 104 -20.56 22.31 0.28
N GLY A 105 -19.87 23.04 -0.61
CA GLY A 105 -20.12 24.45 -0.88
C GLY A 105 -19.63 25.42 0.19
N ASN A 106 -18.92 24.95 1.22
CA ASN A 106 -18.36 25.79 2.27
C ASN A 106 -16.83 25.67 2.33
N HIS A 107 -16.15 26.69 1.82
CA HIS A 107 -14.71 26.86 1.96
C HIS A 107 -14.43 27.81 3.13
N SER A 108 -13.65 27.35 4.11
CA SER A 108 -13.30 28.14 5.29
C SER A 108 -11.80 28.40 5.34
N ASN A 109 -11.41 29.55 5.87
CA ASN A 109 -9.98 29.88 6.07
C ASN A 109 -9.26 28.81 6.91
N ALA A 110 -9.96 28.09 7.79
CA ALA A 110 -9.38 27.00 8.57
C ALA A 110 -8.91 25.83 7.69
N VAL A 111 -9.63 25.53 6.60
CA VAL A 111 -9.23 24.52 5.62
C VAL A 111 -8.00 25.02 4.86
N ASP A 112 -7.98 26.27 4.42
CA ASP A 112 -6.83 26.82 3.69
C ASP A 112 -5.57 26.86 4.55
N VAL A 113 -5.69 27.21 5.83
CA VAL A 113 -4.59 27.13 6.81
C VAL A 113 -4.12 25.68 6.99
N ALA A 114 -5.06 24.74 7.14
CA ALA A 114 -4.73 23.32 7.29
C ALA A 114 -3.98 22.74 6.08
N TRP A 115 -4.29 23.19 4.87
CA TRP A 115 -3.54 22.87 3.66
C TRP A 115 -2.16 23.52 3.69
N HIS A 116 -2.09 24.81 3.99
CA HIS A 116 -0.83 25.55 4.01
C HIS A 116 0.19 24.94 4.99
N GLU A 117 -0.27 24.46 6.15
CA GLU A 117 0.57 23.75 7.14
C GLU A 117 1.31 22.53 6.57
N ILE A 118 0.72 21.81 5.61
CA ILE A 118 1.26 20.53 5.10
C ILE A 118 1.87 20.63 3.70
N GLU A 119 1.82 21.79 3.06
CA GLU A 119 2.54 22.07 1.80
C GLU A 119 3.72 23.02 2.07
N LEU A 120 3.50 24.33 1.96
CA LEU A 120 4.56 25.33 2.11
C LEU A 120 5.00 25.50 3.57
N GLY A 121 4.10 25.24 4.53
CA GLY A 121 4.40 25.28 5.97
C GLY A 121 5.35 24.18 6.44
N ALA A 122 5.57 23.13 5.64
CA ALA A 122 6.57 22.11 5.93
C ALA A 122 8.01 22.63 5.80
N GLY A 123 8.21 23.71 5.04
CA GLY A 123 9.51 24.32 4.82
C GLY A 123 10.42 23.54 3.87
N GLY A 124 11.63 24.07 3.68
CA GLY A 124 12.70 23.41 2.93
C GLY A 124 13.63 22.61 3.82
N ILE A 125 14.43 21.75 3.20
CA ILE A 125 15.56 21.05 3.77
C ILE A 125 16.84 21.49 3.06
N TRP A 126 17.99 21.16 3.64
CA TRP A 126 19.27 21.25 2.95
C TRP A 126 19.72 19.85 2.53
N VAL A 127 20.49 19.76 1.45
CA VAL A 127 21.17 18.54 1.01
C VAL A 127 22.64 18.83 0.71
N SER A 128 23.49 17.85 0.98
CA SER A 128 24.93 17.91 0.70
C SER A 128 25.24 17.72 -0.78
N GLU A 129 26.43 18.10 -1.20
CA GLU A 129 26.92 17.85 -2.57
C GLU A 129 26.98 16.35 -2.90
N GLU A 130 27.33 15.50 -1.92
CA GLU A 130 27.32 14.04 -2.10
C GLU A 130 25.91 13.53 -2.42
N GLU A 131 24.90 14.01 -1.71
CA GLU A 131 23.50 13.62 -1.94
C GLU A 131 22.96 14.13 -3.28
N VAL A 132 23.35 15.33 -3.71
CA VAL A 132 23.02 15.84 -5.05
C VAL A 132 23.61 14.94 -6.14
N ASN A 133 24.86 14.49 -5.96
CA ASN A 133 25.50 13.58 -6.90
C ASN A 133 24.80 12.21 -6.97
N LEU A 134 24.27 11.70 -5.85
CA LEU A 134 23.48 10.47 -5.83
C LEU A 134 22.15 10.60 -6.61
N LEU A 135 21.65 11.82 -6.79
CA LEU A 135 20.45 12.09 -7.59
C LEU A 135 20.74 12.20 -9.10
N ASN A 136 21.98 11.94 -9.54
CA ASN A 136 22.44 12.17 -10.92
C ASN A 136 22.16 13.60 -11.41
N MET A 137 22.22 14.57 -10.49
CA MET A 137 22.06 15.98 -10.78
C MET A 137 23.41 16.68 -10.71
N THR A 138 23.62 17.70 -11.54
CA THR A 138 24.87 18.46 -11.58
C THR A 138 24.57 19.95 -11.51
N ASP A 139 25.15 20.62 -10.53
CA ASP A 139 25.15 22.08 -10.43
C ASP A 139 25.94 22.64 -11.62
N SER A 140 25.29 23.40 -12.50
CA SER A 140 25.91 23.94 -13.72
C SER A 140 25.67 25.44 -13.85
N PRO A 141 26.53 26.18 -14.57
CA PRO A 141 26.30 27.62 -14.80
C PRO A 141 24.97 27.93 -15.50
N GLU A 142 24.47 27.00 -16.32
CA GLU A 142 23.20 27.13 -17.04
C GLU A 142 21.98 26.83 -16.15
N LEU A 143 22.15 26.01 -15.12
CA LEU A 143 21.11 25.63 -14.17
C LEU A 143 21.68 25.58 -12.74
N PRO A 144 22.06 26.73 -12.16
CA PRO A 144 22.71 26.76 -10.86
C PRO A 144 21.72 26.38 -9.76
N PHE A 145 22.11 25.43 -8.91
CA PHE A 145 21.32 25.07 -7.74
C PHE A 145 21.46 26.13 -6.65
N HIS A 146 20.35 26.40 -5.97
CA HIS A 146 20.29 27.41 -4.93
C HIS A 146 21.08 26.95 -3.70
N LYS A 147 22.10 27.73 -3.31
CA LYS A 147 22.97 27.46 -2.16
C LYS A 147 22.50 28.20 -0.94
N ILE A 148 22.38 27.49 0.17
CA ILE A 148 22.06 28.06 1.48
C ILE A 148 23.30 28.80 1.99
N PRO A 149 23.15 30.00 2.60
CA PRO A 149 24.28 30.71 3.18
C PRO A 149 25.07 29.87 4.20
N GLU A 150 26.40 29.95 4.17
CA GLU A 150 27.29 29.23 5.10
C GLU A 150 26.96 29.50 6.58
N GLU A 151 26.53 30.72 6.90
CA GLU A 151 26.08 31.11 8.24
C GLU A 151 24.86 30.33 8.73
N GLN A 152 24.08 29.73 7.81
CA GLN A 152 22.87 28.95 8.08
C GLN A 152 23.11 27.44 7.97
N GLY A 153 24.37 27.01 7.75
CA GLY A 153 24.76 25.60 7.67
C GLY A 153 25.19 25.13 6.28
N GLY A 154 25.07 25.98 5.25
CA GLY A 154 25.51 25.65 3.88
C GLY A 154 24.67 24.56 3.20
N GLY A 155 25.15 24.07 2.06
CA GLY A 155 24.49 23.05 1.25
C GLY A 155 23.48 23.61 0.23
N TYR A 156 22.75 22.72 -0.42
CA TYR A 156 21.76 23.05 -1.45
C TYR A 156 20.35 23.04 -0.88
N LEU A 157 19.55 24.04 -1.23
CA LEU A 157 18.14 24.09 -0.84
C LEU A 157 17.33 23.03 -1.61
N ALA A 158 16.56 22.24 -0.86
CA ALA A 158 15.63 21.28 -1.40
C ALA A 158 14.29 21.29 -0.63
N MET A 159 13.29 20.60 -1.15
CA MET A 159 12.04 20.26 -0.47
C MET A 159 11.73 18.78 -0.72
N LEU A 160 11.08 18.08 0.20
CA LEU A 160 10.64 16.71 -0.08
C LEU A 160 9.46 16.70 -1.07
N GLU A 161 9.49 15.80 -2.05
CA GLU A 161 8.48 15.69 -3.10
C GLU A 161 7.05 15.57 -2.59
N VAL A 162 6.80 14.91 -1.45
CA VAL A 162 5.47 14.88 -0.82
C VAL A 162 4.89 16.28 -0.60
N PHE A 163 5.70 17.25 -0.17
CA PHE A 163 5.25 18.61 0.11
C PHE A 163 5.10 19.44 -1.18
N HIS A 164 5.95 19.19 -2.17
CA HIS A 164 5.82 19.78 -3.50
C HIS A 164 4.55 19.30 -4.23
N LEU A 165 4.25 18.00 -4.17
CA LEU A 165 3.03 17.42 -4.74
C LEU A 165 1.78 17.92 -4.01
N LEU A 166 1.82 18.04 -2.68
CA LEU A 166 0.73 18.65 -1.91
C LEU A 166 0.53 20.13 -2.27
N HIS A 167 1.62 20.87 -2.53
CA HIS A 167 1.55 22.26 -2.99
C HIS A 167 0.86 22.40 -4.36
N CYS A 168 1.25 21.54 -5.30
CA CYS A 168 0.62 21.47 -6.62
C CYS A 168 -0.87 21.09 -6.50
N LEU A 169 -1.19 20.09 -5.67
CA LEU A 169 -2.57 19.66 -5.45
C LEU A 169 -3.43 20.75 -4.81
N ASN A 170 -2.90 21.50 -3.84
CA ASN A 170 -3.59 22.63 -3.24
C ASN A 170 -3.81 23.77 -4.25
N SER A 171 -2.84 24.01 -5.13
CA SER A 171 -3.00 24.97 -6.23
C SER A 171 -4.12 24.57 -7.19
N LEU A 172 -4.22 23.27 -7.53
CA LEU A 172 -5.35 22.74 -8.31
C LEU A 172 -6.68 22.89 -7.56
N ARG A 173 -6.72 22.57 -6.27
CA ARG A 173 -7.91 22.75 -5.41
C ARG A 173 -8.42 24.19 -5.48
N MET A 174 -7.54 25.17 -5.27
CA MET A 174 -7.88 26.59 -5.32
C MET A 174 -8.25 27.04 -6.73
N GLY A 175 -7.63 26.48 -7.77
CA GLY A 175 -7.95 26.80 -9.17
C GLY A 175 -9.32 26.28 -9.61
N LEU A 176 -9.71 25.08 -9.17
CA LEU A 176 -11.01 24.47 -9.51
C LEU A 176 -12.18 25.32 -9.02
N PHE A 177 -12.02 26.05 -7.91
CA PHE A 177 -13.03 26.97 -7.39
C PHE A 177 -13.48 28.01 -8.43
N TYR A 178 -12.56 28.54 -9.24
CA TYR A 178 -12.88 29.56 -10.24
C TYR A 178 -13.44 28.99 -11.55
N ASN A 179 -13.20 27.71 -11.82
CA ASN A 179 -13.65 27.06 -13.04
C ASN A 179 -15.04 26.43 -12.90
N TYR A 180 -15.62 26.47 -11.70
CA TYR A 180 -16.92 25.85 -11.41
C TYR A 180 -18.04 26.32 -12.34
N GLU A 181 -18.26 27.64 -12.44
CA GLU A 181 -19.28 28.22 -13.34
C GLU A 181 -19.01 27.88 -14.81
N HIS A 182 -17.73 27.79 -15.21
CA HIS A 182 -17.37 27.41 -16.56
C HIS A 182 -17.68 25.94 -16.86
N TYR A 183 -17.58 25.01 -15.92
CA TYR A 183 -17.87 23.60 -16.19
C TYR A 183 -19.31 23.20 -15.90
N LYS A 184 -20.07 24.05 -15.22
CA LYS A 184 -21.49 23.85 -14.92
C LYS A 184 -22.35 23.60 -16.17
N PHE A 185 -22.00 24.16 -17.33
CA PHE A 185 -22.77 23.91 -18.56
C PHE A 185 -22.74 22.45 -19.02
N LEU A 186 -21.76 21.65 -18.56
CA LEU A 186 -21.70 20.21 -18.86
C LEU A 186 -22.85 19.45 -18.20
N ASP A 187 -23.38 19.96 -17.07
CA ASP A 187 -24.58 19.44 -16.41
C ASP A 187 -25.86 19.95 -17.08
N GLU A 188 -25.81 21.11 -17.73
CA GLU A 188 -26.93 21.71 -18.45
C GLU A 188 -27.18 21.07 -19.83
N GLY A 189 -26.41 20.03 -20.16
CA GLY A 189 -26.55 19.21 -21.34
C GLY A 189 -25.61 19.63 -22.46
N VAL A 190 -24.53 18.87 -22.64
CA VAL A 190 -23.82 18.86 -23.92
C VAL A 190 -24.70 18.11 -24.93
N PRO A 191 -25.02 18.69 -26.11
CA PRO A 191 -25.85 18.02 -27.12
C PRO A 191 -25.01 16.98 -27.88
N ASP A 192 -24.51 15.98 -27.17
CA ASP A 192 -23.81 14.83 -27.76
C ASP A 192 -24.18 13.57 -26.96
N GLU A 193 -24.81 12.63 -27.65
CA GLU A 193 -25.40 11.41 -27.11
C GLU A 193 -24.36 10.46 -26.49
N ASN A 194 -23.07 10.74 -26.68
CA ASN A 194 -21.94 9.92 -26.22
C ASN A 194 -21.17 10.49 -25.03
N ILE A 195 -21.55 11.65 -24.50
CA ILE A 195 -20.90 12.23 -23.31
C ILE A 195 -21.66 11.78 -22.06
N TYR A 196 -21.36 10.55 -21.61
CA TYR A 196 -21.63 10.15 -20.24
C TYR A 196 -20.65 10.88 -19.33
N THR A 197 -21.04 12.03 -18.78
CA THR A 197 -20.20 12.69 -17.78
C THR A 197 -20.16 11.81 -16.52
N HIS A 198 -18.99 11.69 -15.91
CA HIS A 198 -18.87 11.20 -14.53
C HIS A 198 -19.53 12.16 -13.52
N TYR A 199 -20.05 13.29 -14.02
CA TYR A 199 -20.94 14.28 -13.42
C TYR A 199 -22.41 13.99 -13.72
N GLY A 200 -22.76 12.71 -13.94
CA GLY A 200 -24.13 12.29 -14.19
C GLY A 200 -25.06 12.91 -13.16
N GLU A 201 -26.19 13.44 -13.64
CA GLU A 201 -27.25 14.03 -12.82
C GLU A 201 -27.70 13.05 -11.73
N PHE A 202 -27.00 13.03 -10.60
CA PHE A 202 -27.53 12.44 -9.39
C PHE A 202 -28.56 13.46 -8.86
N HIS A 203 -29.71 13.52 -9.55
CA HIS A 203 -30.94 14.05 -9.00
C HIS A 203 -31.31 13.17 -7.81
N LEU A 204 -30.68 13.40 -6.65
CA LEU A 204 -31.38 13.14 -5.41
C LEU A 204 -32.55 14.10 -5.42
N ALA A 205 -33.66 13.66 -6.01
CA ALA A 205 -34.98 14.20 -5.83
C ALA A 205 -35.38 14.00 -4.36
N SER A 206 -34.67 14.64 -3.44
CA SER A 206 -35.23 15.06 -2.17
C SER A 206 -35.92 16.40 -2.43
N SER A 207 -37.04 16.31 -3.15
CA SER A 207 -37.97 17.41 -3.29
C SER A 207 -38.36 17.83 -1.87
N LYS A 208 -37.88 18.99 -1.40
CA LYS A 208 -38.51 19.61 -0.22
C LYS A 208 -39.98 19.90 -0.60
N PRO A 209 -40.94 19.77 0.32
CA PRO A 209 -42.37 20.01 0.04
C PRO A 209 -42.70 21.42 -0.50
N ASN A 210 -41.72 22.31 -0.53
CA ASN A 210 -41.87 23.73 -0.82
C ASN A 210 -41.26 24.12 -2.19
N GLY A 211 -40.88 23.15 -3.04
CA GLY A 211 -40.37 23.42 -4.40
C GLY A 211 -38.93 23.95 -4.49
N ASN A 212 -38.28 24.26 -3.37
CA ASN A 212 -36.86 24.61 -3.37
C ASN A 212 -36.02 23.33 -3.46
N LYS A 213 -35.46 23.05 -4.65
CA LYS A 213 -34.41 22.05 -4.85
C LYS A 213 -33.21 22.48 -4.00
N LEU A 214 -32.89 21.72 -2.94
CA LEU A 214 -31.58 21.83 -2.32
C LEU A 214 -30.62 21.10 -3.25
N GLN A 215 -30.23 21.77 -4.33
CA GLN A 215 -29.18 21.29 -5.22
C GLN A 215 -27.88 21.42 -4.41
N ILE A 216 -27.55 20.38 -3.63
CA ILE A 216 -26.17 20.20 -3.21
C ILE A 216 -25.49 19.75 -4.49
N ASP A 217 -25.01 20.72 -5.27
CA ASP A 217 -24.46 20.50 -6.59
C ASP A 217 -23.42 19.37 -6.52
N PHE A 218 -23.70 18.27 -7.22
CA PHE A 218 -22.80 17.12 -7.32
C PHE A 218 -21.41 17.55 -7.83
N CYS A 219 -21.40 18.60 -8.66
CA CYS A 219 -20.20 19.26 -9.19
C CYS A 219 -19.35 20.01 -8.14
N ILE A 220 -19.89 20.32 -6.96
CA ILE A 220 -19.10 20.86 -5.86
C ILE A 220 -18.49 19.73 -5.02
N VAL A 221 -19.23 18.65 -4.81
CA VAL A 221 -18.82 17.55 -3.92
C VAL A 221 -17.74 16.67 -4.55
N ASN A 222 -17.84 16.42 -5.86
CA ASN A 222 -16.97 15.50 -6.60
C ASN A 222 -15.49 15.95 -6.65
N PRO A 223 -15.15 17.19 -7.06
CA PRO A 223 -13.75 17.62 -7.08
C PRO A 223 -13.14 17.66 -5.67
N ASP A 224 -13.88 18.12 -4.65
CA ASP A 224 -13.38 18.14 -3.27
C ASP A 224 -13.08 16.74 -2.74
N HIS A 225 -13.91 15.74 -3.07
CA HIS A 225 -13.65 14.34 -2.72
C HIS A 225 -12.40 13.81 -3.41
N CYS A 226 -12.26 14.05 -4.73
CA CYS A 226 -11.12 13.59 -5.51
C CYS A 226 -9.81 14.22 -5.04
N ILE A 227 -9.82 15.53 -4.78
CA ILE A 227 -8.67 16.25 -4.22
C ILE A 227 -8.29 15.68 -2.86
N ASP A 228 -9.25 15.41 -1.97
CA ASP A 228 -8.96 14.84 -0.66
C ASP A 228 -8.43 13.40 -0.76
N MET A 229 -8.95 12.60 -1.69
CA MET A 229 -8.44 11.25 -2.00
C MET A 229 -6.99 11.28 -2.48
N LEU A 230 -6.66 12.20 -3.38
CA LEU A 230 -5.28 12.40 -3.85
C LEU A 230 -4.38 12.86 -2.71
N ARG A 231 -4.82 13.80 -1.86
CA ARG A 231 -4.07 14.22 -0.66
C ARG A 231 -3.75 13.03 0.24
N MET A 232 -4.74 12.19 0.52
CA MET A 232 -4.57 11.00 1.37
C MET A 232 -3.57 10.02 0.76
N ASN A 233 -3.63 9.82 -0.56
CA ASN A 233 -2.68 8.96 -1.27
C ASN A 233 -1.25 9.53 -1.22
N LEU A 234 -1.08 10.82 -1.50
CA LEU A 234 0.20 11.51 -1.43
C LEU A 234 0.82 11.44 -0.03
N MET A 235 0.01 11.63 1.02
CA MET A 235 0.47 11.50 2.41
C MET A 235 0.75 10.06 2.84
N CYS A 236 0.07 9.08 2.25
CA CYS A 236 0.33 7.67 2.53
C CYS A 236 1.61 7.18 1.83
N TYR A 237 1.85 7.62 0.61
CA TYR A 237 3.09 7.29 -0.12
C TYR A 237 4.28 8.07 0.46
N ALA A 238 4.05 9.36 0.76
CA ALA A 238 5.01 10.29 1.33
C ALA A 238 6.39 10.23 0.65
N ASP A 239 6.45 10.58 -0.64
CA ASP A 239 7.70 10.59 -1.39
C ASP A 239 8.73 11.53 -0.73
N VAL A 240 9.83 10.95 -0.28
CA VAL A 240 10.92 11.65 0.40
C VAL A 240 12.02 12.10 -0.56
N THR A 241 11.86 11.93 -1.87
CA THR A 241 12.82 12.41 -2.85
C THR A 241 13.06 13.92 -2.68
N PRO A 242 14.33 14.40 -2.64
CA PRO A 242 14.61 15.83 -2.63
C PRO A 242 14.35 16.49 -3.99
N ALA A 243 13.49 17.50 -4.00
CA ALA A 243 13.28 18.45 -5.08
C ALA A 243 14.20 19.66 -4.88
N LEU A 244 15.25 19.78 -5.71
CA LEU A 244 16.21 20.89 -5.61
C LEU A 244 15.62 22.22 -6.07
N PHE A 245 16.18 23.33 -5.60
CA PHE A 245 15.86 24.66 -6.09
C PHE A 245 16.96 25.19 -7.03
N VAL A 246 16.57 25.99 -8.03
CA VAL A 246 17.46 26.62 -9.01
C VAL A 246 17.31 28.13 -8.99
N ASP A 247 18.41 28.83 -9.24
CA ASP A 247 18.42 30.29 -9.36
C ASP A 247 18.10 30.72 -10.81
N PRO A 248 16.99 31.46 -11.05
CA PRO A 248 16.60 31.87 -12.38
C PRO A 248 17.43 33.08 -12.85
N LEU A 249 18.69 32.84 -13.24
CA LEU A 249 19.64 33.89 -13.66
C LEU A 249 19.13 34.77 -14.80
N SER A 250 18.20 34.26 -15.62
CA SER A 250 17.55 34.99 -16.71
C SER A 250 16.54 36.04 -16.25
N ASN A 251 16.11 36.02 -14.98
CA ASN A 251 15.15 36.96 -14.41
C ASN A 251 15.72 37.65 -13.16
N PRO A 252 16.54 38.71 -13.32
CA PRO A 252 17.20 39.39 -12.20
C PRO A 252 16.24 40.19 -11.29
N LEU A 253 14.95 40.31 -11.66
CA LEU A 253 13.93 40.95 -10.83
C LEU A 253 13.33 40.00 -9.78
N ARG A 254 13.56 38.70 -9.94
CA ARG A 254 13.07 37.69 -9.00
C ARG A 254 14.05 37.51 -7.85
N ARG A 255 13.55 37.66 -6.62
CA ARG A 255 14.35 37.45 -5.41
C ARG A 255 14.52 35.97 -5.05
N ASP A 256 13.46 35.18 -5.24
CA ASP A 256 13.37 33.83 -4.67
C ASP A 256 13.65 32.75 -5.74
N ALA A 257 14.37 31.70 -5.35
CA ALA A 257 14.65 30.53 -6.17
C ALA A 257 13.37 29.79 -6.62
N LEU A 258 13.51 28.95 -7.63
CA LEU A 258 12.42 28.13 -8.17
C LEU A 258 12.68 26.64 -7.93
N PRO A 259 11.64 25.84 -7.65
CA PRO A 259 11.83 24.39 -7.61
C PRO A 259 12.24 23.90 -9.01
N ASN A 260 13.17 22.96 -9.05
CA ASN A 260 13.49 22.19 -10.23
C ASN A 260 12.44 21.08 -10.37
N TRP A 261 11.56 21.21 -11.36
CA TRP A 261 10.48 20.25 -11.62
C TRP A 261 10.94 18.91 -12.20
N SER A 262 12.23 18.74 -12.49
CA SER A 262 12.80 17.51 -13.04
C SER A 262 13.54 16.71 -11.98
N SER A 263 12.84 16.28 -10.94
CA SER A 263 13.37 15.40 -9.88
C SER A 263 13.45 13.94 -10.31
N MET A 264 14.38 13.20 -9.70
CA MET A 264 14.56 11.77 -9.96
C MET A 264 13.52 10.98 -9.16
N HIS A 265 12.88 9.97 -9.74
CA HIS A 265 11.93 9.12 -9.01
C HIS A 265 12.14 7.63 -9.30
N THR A 266 11.76 6.79 -8.35
CA THR A 266 11.64 5.34 -8.54
C THR A 266 10.18 5.00 -8.82
N CYS A 267 9.87 4.72 -10.08
CA CYS A 267 8.51 4.40 -10.52
C CYS A 267 8.27 2.88 -10.55
N ARG A 268 7.00 2.50 -10.38
CA ARG A 268 6.54 1.16 -10.77
C ARG A 268 6.30 1.16 -12.29
N ASP A 269 6.54 0.02 -12.92
CA ASP A 269 6.26 -0.15 -14.35
C ASP A 269 4.75 -0.04 -14.61
N PHE A 270 4.34 1.11 -15.15
CA PHE A 270 2.94 1.40 -15.42
C PHE A 270 2.38 0.51 -16.53
N ASP A 271 3.16 0.24 -17.56
CA ASP A 271 2.70 -0.55 -18.71
C ASP A 271 2.48 -2.00 -18.31
N ALA A 272 3.36 -2.57 -17.49
CA ALA A 272 3.17 -3.91 -16.94
C ALA A 272 1.91 -4.01 -16.05
N ILE A 273 1.63 -2.99 -15.22
CA ILE A 273 0.40 -2.95 -14.41
C ILE A 273 -0.84 -2.80 -15.28
N LEU A 274 -0.76 -1.96 -16.31
CA LEU A 274 -1.85 -1.71 -17.25
C LEU A 274 -2.18 -2.97 -18.05
N ASP A 275 -1.16 -3.67 -18.55
CA ASP A 275 -1.30 -4.95 -19.26
C ASP A 275 -1.93 -6.02 -18.36
N TRP A 276 -1.41 -6.17 -17.13
CA TRP A 276 -1.98 -7.10 -16.15
C TRP A 276 -3.47 -6.82 -15.88
N ASN A 277 -3.88 -5.55 -15.78
CA ASN A 277 -5.27 -5.18 -15.57
C ASN A 277 -6.15 -5.43 -16.80
N LYS A 278 -5.65 -5.16 -18.00
CA LYS A 278 -6.41 -5.29 -19.26
C LYS A 278 -6.54 -6.72 -19.75
N HIS A 279 -5.48 -7.52 -19.65
CA HIS A 279 -5.37 -8.83 -20.29
C HIS A 279 -5.19 -9.98 -19.30
N GLY A 280 -5.09 -9.68 -18.00
CA GLY A 280 -4.96 -10.70 -16.97
C GLY A 280 -6.24 -11.50 -16.74
N PRO A 281 -6.15 -12.67 -16.09
CA PRO A 281 -7.31 -13.55 -15.84
C PRO A 281 -8.36 -12.96 -14.87
N ARG A 282 -8.13 -11.75 -14.36
CA ARG A 282 -9.03 -11.00 -13.47
C ARG A 282 -9.66 -9.78 -14.13
N SER A 283 -9.38 -9.53 -15.41
CA SER A 283 -9.96 -8.40 -16.14
C SER A 283 -11.48 -8.59 -16.27
N VAL A 284 -12.25 -7.58 -15.86
CA VAL A 284 -13.70 -7.53 -16.07
C VAL A 284 -13.99 -6.27 -16.88
N ARG A 285 -14.71 -6.41 -17.99
CA ARG A 285 -15.18 -5.25 -18.76
C ARG A 285 -16.28 -4.55 -17.96
N TRP A 286 -16.30 -3.23 -17.93
CA TRP A 286 -17.32 -2.47 -17.19
C TRP A 286 -18.76 -2.86 -17.56
N ARG A 287 -19.02 -3.20 -18.83
CA ARG A 287 -20.32 -3.71 -19.30
C ARG A 287 -20.71 -5.07 -18.73
N ASP A 288 -19.73 -5.90 -18.38
CA ASP A 288 -19.92 -7.26 -17.86
C ASP A 288 -19.94 -7.29 -16.33
N ALA A 289 -19.70 -6.14 -15.66
CA ALA A 289 -19.69 -6.03 -14.21
C ALA A 289 -21.07 -6.21 -13.56
N GLY A 290 -22.13 -6.23 -14.38
CA GLY A 290 -23.52 -6.32 -13.93
C GLY A 290 -24.08 -4.99 -13.44
N ALA A 291 -25.40 -4.90 -13.37
CA ALA A 291 -26.07 -3.74 -12.81
C ALA A 291 -26.02 -3.75 -11.28
N ASN A 292 -26.10 -2.57 -10.67
CA ASN A 292 -26.31 -2.44 -9.22
C ASN A 292 -27.57 -3.25 -8.82
N PRO A 293 -27.54 -4.11 -7.79
CA PRO A 293 -28.70 -4.89 -7.35
C PRO A 293 -29.94 -4.06 -7.01
N ALA A 294 -29.79 -2.77 -6.72
CA ALA A 294 -30.88 -1.84 -6.45
C ALA A 294 -31.38 -1.05 -7.68
N TRP A 295 -30.75 -1.22 -8.85
CA TRP A 295 -31.18 -0.56 -10.09
C TRP A 295 -32.47 -1.20 -10.62
N ASP A 296 -33.49 -0.38 -10.85
CA ASP A 296 -34.77 -0.79 -11.43
C ASP A 296 -35.01 -0.03 -12.74
N PRO A 297 -34.91 -0.68 -13.91
CA PRO A 297 -35.10 -0.03 -15.21
C PRO A 297 -36.54 0.42 -15.47
N ASN A 298 -37.51 0.01 -14.64
CA ASN A 298 -38.91 0.39 -14.81
C ASN A 298 -39.26 1.76 -14.20
N LEU A 299 -38.32 2.37 -13.45
CA LEU A 299 -38.52 3.70 -12.88
C LEU A 299 -38.32 4.78 -13.96
N GLU A 300 -39.15 5.83 -13.88
CA GLU A 300 -39.03 6.98 -14.78
C GLU A 300 -37.66 7.65 -14.62
N GLY A 301 -36.95 7.82 -15.74
CA GLY A 301 -35.59 8.40 -15.75
C GLY A 301 -34.46 7.40 -15.43
N ALA A 302 -34.75 6.10 -15.28
CA ALA A 302 -33.71 5.10 -15.09
C ALA A 302 -32.80 4.99 -16.34
N GLU A 303 -31.49 4.89 -16.10
CA GLU A 303 -30.50 4.64 -17.15
C GLU A 303 -30.82 3.32 -17.87
N GLN A 304 -30.66 3.31 -19.20
CA GLN A 304 -30.90 2.11 -20.00
C GLN A 304 -29.72 1.13 -19.86
N PRO A 305 -29.97 -0.19 -19.89
CA PRO A 305 -28.89 -1.17 -19.90
C PRO A 305 -28.01 -1.02 -21.16
N PHE A 306 -26.74 -1.41 -21.04
CA PHE A 306 -25.84 -1.41 -22.20
C PHE A 306 -26.46 -2.17 -23.38
N PRO A 307 -26.39 -1.63 -24.60
CA PRO A 307 -26.94 -2.31 -25.77
C PRO A 307 -26.23 -3.66 -25.99
N PRO A 308 -26.95 -4.70 -26.46
CA PRO A 308 -26.34 -5.98 -26.80
C PRO A 308 -25.25 -5.78 -27.86
N GLU A 309 -24.16 -6.55 -27.79
CA GLU A 309 -23.12 -6.51 -28.82
C GLU A 309 -23.74 -6.85 -30.18
N GLY A 310 -23.52 -5.98 -31.18
CA GLY A 310 -23.63 -6.42 -32.56
C GLY A 310 -22.56 -7.49 -32.77
N HIS A 311 -22.97 -8.69 -33.20
CA HIS A 311 -22.03 -9.76 -33.53
C HIS A 311 -21.04 -9.27 -34.61
N THR A 312 -19.85 -8.90 -34.17
CA THR A 312 -18.65 -8.94 -35.01
C THR A 312 -17.67 -9.84 -34.29
N ASP A 313 -17.61 -11.10 -34.74
CA ASP A 313 -16.48 -11.99 -34.50
C ASP A 313 -15.25 -11.35 -35.14
N GLU A 314 -14.55 -10.50 -34.41
CA GLU A 314 -13.14 -10.23 -34.70
C GLU A 314 -12.35 -10.44 -33.42
N GLY A 315 -11.62 -11.56 -33.42
CA GLY A 315 -10.70 -11.90 -32.36
C GLY A 315 -9.67 -10.79 -32.20
N HIS A 316 -9.70 -10.13 -31.03
CA HIS A 316 -8.60 -9.29 -30.59
C HIS A 316 -7.41 -10.16 -30.17
N HIS A 317 -6.71 -10.70 -31.16
CA HIS A 317 -5.28 -10.97 -31.09
C HIS A 317 -4.57 -9.76 -31.68
N HIS A 318 -3.97 -8.92 -30.84
CA HIS A 318 -2.96 -7.96 -31.27
C HIS A 318 -1.62 -8.43 -30.73
N GLY A 319 -0.72 -8.75 -31.66
CA GLY A 319 0.67 -9.13 -31.39
C GLY A 319 1.61 -7.92 -31.34
#